data_AF-A0A0K9YWB0-F1
#
_entry.id   AF-A0A0K9YWB0-F1
#
_cell.length_a   1.000
_cell.length_b   1.000
_cell.length_c   1.000
_cell.angle_alpha   90.00
_cell.angle_beta   90.00
_cell.angle_gamma   90.00
#
_symmetry.space_group_name_H-M   'P 1'
#
loop_
_entity.id
_entity.type
_entity.pdbx_description
1 polymer ?
#
loop_
_entity_poly.entity_id
_entity_poly.type
_entity_poly.pdbx_seq_one_letter_code
_entity_poly.pdbx_strand_id
1 'polypeptide(L)'
;MGDLMRCVSFIFLILCFLISGCSGGTHIDKRSKSMLYEFTEPFRFPFEVNDVRTEIAIDNPDSLQQYVFHYKNKQTKQEINYILSKVIDKPEEISKQGKQLVKLKNGEQAYYEEDETSQLIWWDGENGFLARFVYYINGNREQLGSNKLAQSDLIDLINQVQK
;
A
#
# COMPACT_ATOMS: atom_id res chain seq x y z
N MET A 1 44.13 17.19 55.01
CA MET A 1 43.90 16.05 54.09
C MET A 1 42.43 16.09 53.66
N GLY A 2 42.08 17.02 52.78
CA GLY A 2 40.66 17.36 52.51
C GLY A 2 40.41 18.14 51.22
N ASP A 3 41.45 18.76 50.62
CA ASP A 3 41.28 19.57 49.41
C ASP A 3 41.77 18.91 48.11
N LEU A 4 42.52 17.80 48.17
CA LEU A 4 42.95 17.09 46.96
C LEU A 4 41.89 16.11 46.41
N MET A 5 40.93 15.67 47.26
CA MET A 5 39.87 14.73 46.87
C MET A 5 38.65 15.39 46.21
N ARG A 6 38.51 16.72 46.28
CA ARG A 6 37.36 17.42 45.68
C ARG A 6 37.55 17.72 44.19
N CYS A 7 38.78 17.95 43.71
CA CYS A 7 39.02 18.25 42.28
C CYS A 7 38.84 17.02 41.38
N VAL A 8 39.13 15.82 41.86
CA VAL A 8 39.01 14.59 41.06
C VAL A 8 37.54 14.24 40.79
N SER A 9 36.63 14.60 41.71
CA SER A 9 35.20 14.29 41.59
C SER A 9 34.47 15.16 40.56
N PHE A 10 34.92 16.39 40.32
CA PHE A 10 34.30 17.29 39.33
C PHE A 10 34.75 16.98 37.89
N ILE A 11 35.99 16.54 37.69
CA ILE A 11 36.51 16.17 36.36
C ILE A 11 35.82 14.89 35.84
N PHE A 12 35.53 13.93 36.73
CA PHE A 12 34.80 12.72 36.36
C PHE A 12 33.35 12.98 35.94
N LEU A 13 32.68 13.96 36.55
CA LEU A 13 31.31 14.35 36.21
C LEU A 13 31.22 15.00 34.82
N ILE A 14 32.21 15.82 34.42
CA ILE A 14 32.24 16.47 33.10
C ILE A 14 32.52 15.44 31.98
N LEU A 15 33.35 14.43 32.25
CA LEU A 15 33.62 13.36 31.30
C LEU A 15 32.39 12.47 31.01
N CYS A 16 31.50 12.27 31.98
CA CYS A 16 30.28 11.47 31.78
C CYS A 16 29.24 12.14 30.85
N PHE A 17 29.24 13.48 30.78
CA PHE A 17 28.34 14.22 29.87
C PHE A 17 28.79 14.19 28.41
N LEU A 18 30.07 13.92 28.12
CA LEU A 18 30.59 13.88 26.75
C LEU A 18 30.36 12.52 26.04
N ILE A 19 30.05 11.45 26.78
CA ILE A 19 29.80 10.11 26.21
C ILE A 19 28.31 9.83 25.99
N SER A 20 27.42 10.71 26.45
CA SER A 20 25.96 10.53 26.35
C SER A 20 25.34 11.24 25.13
N GLY A 21 26.17 11.69 24.18
CA GLY A 21 25.76 12.46 23.00
C GLY A 21 25.78 11.69 21.68
N CYS A 22 25.57 10.38 21.68
CA CYS A 22 25.11 9.67 20.48
C CYS A 22 23.63 9.37 20.67
N SER A 23 22.76 10.34 20.40
CA SER A 23 21.34 10.07 20.21
C SER A 23 21.17 9.30 18.91
N GLY A 24 21.44 7.99 18.97
CA GLY A 24 20.96 7.05 17.98
C GLY A 24 19.44 7.00 18.07
N GLY A 25 18.79 7.25 16.94
CA GLY A 25 17.41 6.81 16.71
C GLY A 25 16.33 7.84 17.01
N THR A 26 16.04 8.68 16.02
CA THR A 26 14.84 8.41 15.23
C THR A 26 15.26 8.36 13.78
N HIS A 27 15.65 7.17 13.30
CA HIS A 27 15.31 6.82 11.93
C HIS A 27 13.79 6.86 11.89
N ILE A 28 13.23 8.06 11.66
CA ILE A 28 11.95 8.13 10.97
C ILE A 28 12.27 7.41 9.68
N ASP A 29 11.76 6.18 9.53
CA ASP A 29 11.88 5.41 8.30
C ASP A 29 11.54 6.37 7.17
N LYS A 30 12.58 6.85 6.50
CA LYS A 30 12.46 7.83 5.45
C LYS A 30 11.91 7.01 4.30
N ARG A 31 10.57 6.86 4.26
CA ARG A 31 9.86 6.08 3.25
C ARG A 31 10.52 6.41 1.93
N SER A 32 11.15 5.41 1.34
CA SER A 32 11.99 5.62 0.18
C SER A 32 11.17 6.36 -0.87
N LYS A 33 11.58 7.57 -1.27
CA LYS A 33 10.95 8.28 -2.39
C LYS A 33 11.14 7.53 -3.72
N SER A 34 11.94 6.45 -3.73
CA SER A 34 12.14 5.61 -4.90
C SER A 34 10.82 5.01 -5.36
N MET A 35 10.54 5.21 -6.64
CA MET A 35 9.44 4.60 -7.37
C MET A 35 9.86 3.33 -8.11
N LEU A 36 11.14 2.95 -8.00
CA LEU A 36 11.62 1.67 -8.52
C LEU A 36 11.04 0.56 -7.67
N TYR A 37 10.01 -0.08 -8.21
CA TYR A 37 9.39 -1.26 -7.63
C TYR A 37 9.17 -2.27 -8.76
N GLU A 38 9.59 -3.50 -8.52
CA GLU A 38 9.28 -4.62 -9.40
C GLU A 38 7.94 -5.20 -8.97
N PHE A 39 6.91 -4.92 -9.75
CA PHE A 39 5.55 -5.36 -9.50
C PHE A 39 5.27 -6.69 -10.22
N THR A 40 4.53 -7.56 -9.54
CA THR A 40 3.98 -8.78 -10.13
C THR A 40 2.57 -8.48 -10.62
N GLU A 41 2.28 -8.82 -11.88
CA GLU A 41 0.95 -8.66 -12.46
C GLU A 41 0.15 -9.96 -12.37
N PRO A 42 -1.17 -9.91 -12.17
CA PRO A 42 -2.02 -11.10 -12.22
C PRO A 42 -2.09 -11.62 -13.66
N PHE A 43 -2.23 -12.94 -13.80
CA PHE A 43 -2.25 -13.63 -15.10
C PHE A 43 -3.50 -14.50 -15.29
N ARG A 44 -4.28 -14.73 -14.24
CA ARG A 44 -5.58 -15.40 -14.28
C ARG A 44 -6.66 -14.45 -13.80
N PHE A 45 -7.58 -14.12 -14.69
CA PHE A 45 -8.68 -13.21 -14.45
C PHE A 45 -10.01 -13.96 -14.43
N PRO A 46 -11.03 -13.46 -13.70
CA PRO A 46 -12.35 -14.07 -13.63
C PRO A 46 -13.22 -13.82 -14.89
N PHE A 47 -12.67 -13.15 -15.90
CA PHE A 47 -13.25 -12.97 -17.23
C PHE A 47 -12.14 -12.89 -18.28
N GLU A 48 -12.50 -13.00 -19.56
CA GLU A 48 -11.55 -12.88 -20.66
C GLU A 48 -11.03 -11.45 -20.78
N VAL A 49 -9.72 -11.26 -20.68
CA VAL A 49 -9.06 -9.96 -20.88
C VAL A 49 -8.52 -9.89 -22.30
N ASN A 50 -8.90 -8.84 -23.04
CA ASN A 50 -8.43 -8.60 -24.42
C ASN A 50 -7.97 -7.16 -24.68
N ASP A 51 -7.85 -6.37 -23.62
CA ASP A 51 -7.23 -5.05 -23.65
C ASP A 51 -6.49 -4.84 -22.32
N VAL A 52 -5.19 -4.58 -22.42
CA VAL A 52 -4.31 -4.34 -21.28
C VAL A 52 -3.58 -3.03 -21.51
N ARG A 53 -3.56 -2.16 -20.50
CA ARG A 53 -2.78 -0.92 -20.53
C ARG A 53 -2.30 -0.57 -19.13
N THR A 54 -1.20 0.16 -19.06
CA THR A 54 -0.66 0.69 -17.81
C THR A 54 -0.58 2.20 -17.91
N GLU A 55 -1.01 2.89 -16.87
CA GLU A 55 -0.86 4.34 -16.72
C GLU A 55 -0.12 4.64 -15.41
N ILE A 56 0.67 5.71 -15.44
CA ILE A 56 1.24 6.30 -14.23
C ILE A 56 0.39 7.52 -13.92
N ALA A 57 -0.45 7.40 -12.88
CA ALA A 57 -1.26 8.51 -12.40
C ALA A 57 -0.47 9.26 -11.32
N ILE A 58 -0.02 10.46 -11.65
CA ILE A 58 0.65 11.39 -10.73
C ILE A 58 -0.34 12.51 -10.47
N ASP A 59 -1.01 12.47 -9.32
CA ASP A 59 -1.90 13.56 -8.89
C ASP A 59 -1.06 14.74 -8.41
N ASN A 60 -0.13 14.47 -7.47
CA ASN A 60 0.93 15.40 -7.09
C ASN A 60 2.22 14.61 -6.80
N PRO A 61 3.33 14.90 -7.50
CA PRO A 61 4.57 14.13 -7.42
C PRO A 61 5.19 14.08 -6.02
N ASP A 62 4.83 15.03 -5.14
CA ASP A 62 5.30 15.08 -3.77
C ASP A 62 4.32 14.42 -2.77
N SER A 63 3.11 14.04 -3.18
CA SER A 63 2.10 13.46 -2.27
C SER A 63 1.66 12.05 -2.62
N LEU A 64 1.30 11.79 -3.89
CA LEU A 64 0.73 10.52 -4.33
C LEU A 64 1.17 10.20 -5.76
N GLN A 65 1.81 9.05 -5.91
CA GLN A 65 2.12 8.47 -7.21
C GLN A 65 1.50 7.08 -7.30
N GLN A 66 0.84 6.81 -8.42
CA GLN A 66 0.12 5.56 -8.64
C GLN A 66 0.56 4.90 -9.95
N TYR A 67 0.72 3.59 -9.91
CA TYR A 67 0.68 2.76 -11.11
C TYR A 67 -0.71 2.14 -11.20
N VAL A 68 -1.37 2.29 -12.34
CA VAL A 68 -2.68 1.70 -12.61
C VAL A 68 -2.56 0.79 -13.81
N PHE A 69 -2.85 -0.49 -13.62
CA PHE A 69 -2.90 -1.49 -14.67
C PHE A 69 -4.36 -1.82 -14.94
N HIS A 70 -4.80 -1.63 -16.18
CA HIS A 70 -6.15 -1.90 -16.60
C HIS A 70 -6.20 -3.23 -17.35
N TYR A 71 -7.11 -4.10 -16.92
CA TYR A 71 -7.40 -5.38 -17.56
C TYR A 71 -8.86 -5.40 -17.96
N LYS A 72 -9.13 -5.28 -19.26
CA LYS A 72 -10.46 -5.02 -19.79
C LYS A 72 -10.89 -6.08 -20.80
N ASN A 73 -12.18 -6.39 -20.77
CA ASN A 73 -12.87 -7.01 -21.89
C ASN A 73 -13.62 -5.94 -22.69
N LYS A 74 -13.24 -5.72 -23.95
CA LYS A 74 -13.84 -4.67 -24.79
C LYS A 74 -15.30 -4.96 -25.15
N GLN A 75 -15.72 -6.22 -25.14
CA GLN A 75 -17.06 -6.68 -25.52
C GLN A 75 -18.00 -6.61 -24.33
N THR A 76 -17.64 -7.22 -23.19
CA THR A 76 -18.46 -7.24 -21.96
C THR A 76 -18.32 -5.98 -21.12
N LYS A 77 -17.35 -5.11 -21.44
CA LYS A 77 -17.05 -3.85 -20.72
C LYS A 77 -16.60 -4.05 -19.27
N GLN A 78 -16.35 -5.28 -18.85
CA GLN A 78 -15.75 -5.61 -17.56
C GLN A 78 -14.32 -5.09 -17.52
N GLU A 79 -13.94 -4.52 -16.39
CA GLU A 79 -12.61 -3.96 -16.18
C GLU A 79 -12.16 -4.19 -14.74
N ILE A 80 -10.92 -4.67 -14.58
CA ILE A 80 -10.22 -4.72 -13.31
C ILE A 80 -9.04 -3.77 -13.40
N ASN A 81 -8.96 -2.85 -12.46
CA ASN A 81 -7.79 -2.00 -12.25
C ASN A 81 -6.98 -2.55 -11.08
N TYR A 82 -5.72 -2.90 -11.33
CA TYR A 82 -4.73 -3.07 -10.27
C TYR A 82 -4.05 -1.73 -10.02
N ILE A 83 -4.15 -1.21 -8.81
CA ILE A 83 -3.60 0.11 -8.47
C ILE A 83 -2.59 -0.05 -7.34
N LEU A 84 -1.37 0.44 -7.59
CA LEU A 84 -0.30 0.53 -6.62
C LEU A 84 -0.06 1.99 -6.28
N SER A 85 -0.50 2.41 -5.10
CA SER A 85 -0.39 3.77 -4.59
C SER A 85 0.80 3.91 -3.66
N LYS A 86 1.71 4.82 -3.93
CA LYS A 86 2.76 5.21 -2.98
C LYS A 86 2.50 6.60 -2.45
N VAL A 87 2.30 6.67 -1.14
CA VAL A 87 2.05 7.93 -0.45
C VAL A 87 3.36 8.46 0.12
N ILE A 88 3.82 9.59 -0.41
CA ILE A 88 5.19 10.11 -0.21
C ILE A 88 5.29 10.96 1.06
N ASP A 89 4.28 11.80 1.35
CA ASP A 89 4.36 12.78 2.45
C ASP A 89 3.37 12.53 3.60
N LYS A 90 2.11 12.14 3.33
CA LYS A 90 1.10 11.86 4.37
C LYS A 90 0.33 10.60 4.03
N PRO A 91 0.56 9.44 4.68
CA PRO A 91 -0.15 8.21 4.36
C PRO A 91 -1.64 8.46 4.25
N GLU A 92 -2.25 8.01 3.16
CA GLU A 92 -3.70 7.97 3.04
C GLU A 92 -4.21 7.07 4.17
N GLU A 93 -4.81 7.66 5.20
CA GLU A 93 -5.55 6.89 6.19
C GLU A 93 -6.82 6.41 5.52
N ILE A 94 -6.75 5.22 4.93
CA ILE A 94 -7.96 4.57 4.43
C ILE A 94 -8.83 4.32 5.65
N SER A 95 -10.00 4.95 5.65
CA SER A 95 -11.01 4.68 6.66
C SER A 95 -11.30 3.18 6.63
N LYS A 96 -10.91 2.46 7.68
CA LYS A 96 -11.21 1.03 7.86
C LYS A 96 -12.66 0.79 8.24
N GLN A 97 -13.41 1.86 8.47
CA GLN A 97 -14.75 1.82 9.02
C GLN A 97 -15.76 1.40 7.95
N GLY A 98 -16.63 0.43 8.29
CA GLY A 98 -17.68 -0.07 7.39
C GLY A 98 -17.22 -1.11 6.37
N LYS A 99 -15.96 -1.57 6.44
CA LYS A 99 -15.37 -2.46 5.43
C LYS A 99 -15.22 -3.87 5.97
N GLN A 100 -15.40 -4.85 5.10
CA GLN A 100 -15.32 -6.25 5.47
C GLN A 100 -13.85 -6.66 5.53
N LEU A 101 -13.42 -7.16 6.69
CA LEU A 101 -12.07 -7.69 6.85
C LEU A 101 -11.97 -9.09 6.21
N VAL A 102 -10.92 -9.31 5.43
CA VAL A 102 -10.65 -10.56 4.72
C VAL A 102 -9.25 -11.03 5.07
N LYS A 103 -9.10 -12.32 5.37
CA LYS A 103 -7.80 -12.92 5.63
C LYS A 103 -7.21 -13.48 4.33
N LEU A 104 -5.99 -13.09 4.01
CA LEU A 104 -5.25 -13.54 2.84
C LEU A 104 -4.47 -14.83 3.12
N LYS A 105 -4.02 -15.52 2.06
CA LYS A 105 -3.32 -16.82 2.20
C LYS A 105 -1.99 -16.69 2.95
N ASN A 106 -1.30 -15.57 2.79
CA ASN A 106 -0.06 -15.24 3.50
C ASN A 106 -0.28 -14.83 4.98
N GLY A 107 -1.53 -14.75 5.44
CA GLY A 107 -1.89 -14.37 6.81
C GLY A 107 -2.13 -12.87 7.00
N GLU A 108 -1.89 -12.05 5.99
CA GLU A 108 -2.19 -10.61 6.01
C GLU A 108 -3.69 -10.35 5.92
N GLN A 109 -4.06 -9.09 6.15
CA GLN A 109 -5.43 -8.62 6.07
C GLN A 109 -5.64 -7.79 4.82
N ALA A 110 -6.74 -8.07 4.13
CA ALA A 110 -7.31 -7.19 3.13
C ALA A 110 -8.64 -6.64 3.63
N TYR A 111 -9.08 -5.56 3.01
CA TYR A 111 -10.34 -4.93 3.30
C TYR A 111 -11.16 -4.87 2.02
N TYR A 112 -12.37 -5.41 2.09
CA TYR A 112 -13.30 -5.50 0.98
C TYR A 112 -14.44 -4.50 1.16
N GLU A 113 -14.82 -3.89 0.05
CA GLU A 113 -15.94 -2.97 -0.08
C GLU A 113 -16.65 -3.22 -1.41
N GLU A 114 -17.95 -3.02 -1.41
CA GLU A 114 -18.79 -3.19 -2.58
C GLU A 114 -19.92 -2.17 -2.53
N ASP A 115 -20.23 -1.60 -3.69
CA ASP A 115 -21.44 -0.85 -3.94
C ASP A 115 -22.19 -1.43 -5.15
N GLU A 116 -23.23 -0.74 -5.62
CA GLU A 116 -24.05 -1.25 -6.72
C GLU A 116 -23.29 -1.38 -8.05
N THR A 117 -22.21 -0.63 -8.24
CA THR A 117 -21.53 -0.46 -9.53
C THR A 117 -20.07 -0.94 -9.53
N SER A 118 -19.51 -1.22 -8.37
CA SER A 118 -18.10 -1.61 -8.20
C SER A 118 -17.83 -2.54 -7.01
N GLN A 119 -16.72 -3.27 -7.13
CA GLN A 119 -16.13 -4.05 -6.04
C GLN A 119 -14.68 -3.62 -5.86
N LEU A 120 -14.28 -3.41 -4.61
CA LEU A 120 -12.98 -2.89 -4.23
C LEU A 120 -12.38 -3.81 -3.17
N ILE A 121 -11.10 -4.15 -3.33
CA ILE A 121 -10.32 -4.78 -2.27
C ILE A 121 -8.94 -4.13 -2.19
N TRP A 122 -8.47 -3.80 -0.99
CA TRP A 122 -7.12 -3.27 -0.78
C TRP A 122 -6.41 -3.94 0.38
N TRP A 123 -5.09 -3.89 0.33
CA TRP A 123 -4.19 -4.44 1.33
C TRP A 123 -2.90 -3.64 1.36
N ASP A 124 -2.18 -3.74 2.48
CA ASP A 124 -0.84 -3.17 2.58
C ASP A 124 0.11 -3.98 1.69
N GLY A 125 0.69 -3.33 0.68
CA GLY A 125 1.66 -3.93 -0.23
C GLY A 125 3.10 -3.75 0.25
N GLU A 126 4.05 -4.28 -0.53
CA GLU A 126 5.47 -4.16 -0.22
C GLU A 126 5.98 -2.72 -0.37
N ASN A 127 7.11 -2.40 0.27
CA ASN A 127 7.87 -1.15 0.06
C ASN A 127 7.07 0.15 0.27
N GLY A 128 6.05 0.10 1.12
CA GLY A 128 5.20 1.25 1.44
C GLY A 128 4.17 1.59 0.37
N PHE A 129 3.92 0.67 -0.57
CA PHE A 129 2.79 0.78 -1.48
C PHE A 129 1.52 0.27 -0.81
N LEU A 130 0.43 1.00 -1.01
CA LEU A 130 -0.92 0.51 -0.82
C LEU A 130 -1.39 -0.10 -2.14
N ALA A 131 -1.82 -1.36 -2.10
CA ALA A 131 -2.26 -2.08 -3.28
C ALA A 131 -3.78 -2.29 -3.25
N ARG A 132 -4.44 -2.16 -4.40
CA ARG A 132 -5.88 -2.39 -4.52
C ARG A 132 -6.29 -2.94 -5.88
N PHE A 133 -7.34 -3.75 -5.88
CA PHE A 133 -8.09 -4.12 -7.08
C PHE A 133 -9.43 -3.41 -7.08
N VAL A 134 -9.78 -2.79 -8.20
CA VAL A 134 -11.10 -2.19 -8.44
C VAL A 134 -11.74 -2.88 -9.63
N TYR A 135 -12.91 -3.48 -9.43
CA TYR A 135 -13.72 -4.06 -10.49
C TYR A 135 -14.95 -3.19 -10.75
N TYR A 136 -15.25 -2.97 -12.03
CA TYR A 136 -16.49 -2.31 -12.47
C TYR A 136 -16.84 -2.72 -13.90
N ILE A 137 -18.02 -2.29 -14.34
CA ILE A 137 -18.50 -2.46 -15.72
C ILE A 137 -18.73 -1.08 -16.34
N ASN A 138 -18.29 -0.94 -17.59
CA ASN A 138 -18.53 0.26 -18.41
C ASN A 138 -18.12 1.58 -17.71
N GLY A 139 -16.96 1.58 -17.06
CA GLY A 139 -16.44 2.78 -16.36
C GLY A 139 -17.27 3.16 -15.13
N ASN A 140 -17.77 2.18 -14.38
CA ASN A 140 -18.56 2.36 -13.15
C ASN A 140 -19.92 3.06 -13.39
N ARG A 141 -20.50 2.90 -14.59
CA ARG A 141 -21.79 3.51 -14.97
C ARG A 141 -22.96 2.53 -14.94
N GLU A 142 -22.68 1.24 -14.77
CA GLU A 142 -23.66 0.16 -14.79
C GLU A 142 -23.63 -0.60 -13.48
N GLN A 143 -24.81 -1.06 -13.05
CA GLN A 143 -24.90 -1.94 -11.89
C GLN A 143 -24.27 -3.30 -12.21
N LEU A 144 -23.61 -3.91 -11.23
CA LEU A 144 -22.90 -5.17 -11.43
C LEU A 144 -23.86 -6.34 -11.70
N GLY A 145 -24.99 -6.38 -10.99
CA GLY A 145 -26.03 -7.41 -11.17
C GLY A 145 -25.44 -8.83 -11.21
N SER A 146 -25.77 -9.57 -12.27
CA SER A 146 -25.27 -10.94 -12.49
C SER A 146 -23.79 -11.01 -12.89
N ASN A 147 -23.16 -9.90 -13.25
CA ASN A 147 -21.75 -9.81 -13.60
C ASN A 147 -20.87 -9.48 -12.39
N LYS A 148 -21.46 -9.42 -11.19
CA LYS A 148 -20.71 -9.29 -9.93
C LYS A 148 -19.74 -10.47 -9.79
N LEU A 149 -18.50 -10.18 -9.41
CA LEU A 149 -17.50 -11.20 -9.12
C LEU A 149 -17.73 -11.81 -7.74
N ALA A 150 -17.32 -13.06 -7.56
CA ALA A 150 -17.23 -13.60 -6.22
C ALA A 150 -16.09 -12.87 -5.47
N GLN A 151 -16.26 -12.66 -4.16
CA GLN A 151 -15.19 -12.07 -3.33
C GLN A 151 -13.89 -12.89 -3.43
N SER A 152 -14.00 -14.21 -3.60
CA SER A 152 -12.88 -15.12 -3.84
C SER A 152 -12.09 -14.78 -5.10
N ASP A 153 -12.73 -14.28 -6.16
CA ASP A 153 -12.06 -13.95 -7.41
C ASP A 153 -11.07 -12.80 -7.21
N LEU A 154 -11.48 -11.79 -6.44
CA LEU A 154 -10.62 -10.67 -6.07
C LEU A 154 -9.50 -11.10 -5.12
N ILE A 155 -9.80 -11.98 -4.16
CA ILE A 155 -8.78 -12.57 -3.26
C ILE A 155 -7.75 -13.37 -4.06
N ASP A 156 -8.19 -14.13 -5.07
CA ASP A 156 -7.29 -14.91 -5.92
C ASP A 156 -6.42 -14.03 -6.82
N LEU A 157 -6.87 -12.84 -7.20
CA LEU A 157 -6.02 -11.83 -7.84
C LEU A 157 -4.93 -11.31 -6.88
N ILE A 158 -5.28 -11.02 -5.63
CA ILE A 158 -4.31 -10.62 -4.60
C ILE A 158 -3.24 -11.69 -4.41
N ASN A 159 -3.66 -12.94 -4.26
CA ASN A 159 -2.74 -14.06 -4.04
C ASN A 159 -1.79 -14.31 -5.23
N GLN A 160 -2.09 -13.79 -6.43
CA GLN A 160 -1.19 -13.89 -7.60
C GLN A 160 -0.08 -12.83 -7.57
N VAL A 161 -0.31 -11.69 -6.92
CA VAL A 161 0.61 -10.53 -6.96
C VAL A 161 1.37 -10.33 -5.65
N GLN A 162 0.94 -11.00 -4.57
CA GLN A 162 1.68 -11.08 -3.32
C GLN A 162 2.79 -12.12 -3.42
N LYS A 163 3.97 -11.79 -2.87
CA LYS A 163 5.10 -12.73 -2.74
C LYS A 163 5.02 -13.53 -1.45
#